data_AF-A0A382RSS0-F1
#
_entry.id   AF-A0A382RSS0-F1
#
_cell.length_a   1.000
_cell.length_b   1.000
_cell.length_c   1.000
_cell.angle_alpha   90.00
_cell.angle_beta   90.00
_cell.angle_gamma   90.00
#
_symmetry.space_group_name_H-M   'P 1'
#
loop_
_entity.id
_entity.type
_entity.pdbx_description
1 polymer ?
#
loop_
_entity_poly.entity_id
_entity_poly.type
_entity_poly.pdbx_seq_one_letter_code
_entity_poly.pdbx_strand_id
1 'polypeptide(L)'
;MLELNLKNSGVYLPKNKSDSENIRIRIREIISNQKRKTVTVLSSLIAIQDSLHFLPEEAIEETAIHCKVTINDVWSVASFYTNFRFTPPGNNTLDVC
;
A
#
# COMPACT_ATOMS: atom_id res chain seq x y z
N MET A 1 11.15 26.92 6.43
CA MET A 1 11.42 26.92 4.98
C MET A 1 11.58 25.48 4.55
N LEU A 2 10.59 24.97 3.82
CA LEU A 2 10.69 23.74 3.03
C LEU A 2 11.78 23.91 1.97
N GLU A 3 12.56 22.86 1.72
CA GLU A 3 12.88 22.29 0.39
C GLU A 3 13.40 20.86 0.67
N LEU A 4 12.59 19.79 0.59
CA LEU A 4 12.24 19.04 -0.62
C LEU A 4 13.38 18.99 -1.65
N ASN A 5 14.25 17.98 -1.52
CA ASN A 5 15.08 17.52 -2.63
C ASN A 5 14.81 16.03 -2.90
N LEU A 6 13.73 15.83 -3.65
CA LEU A 6 13.44 14.64 -4.42
C LEU A 6 14.54 14.48 -5.49
N LYS A 7 15.29 13.37 -5.46
CA LYS A 7 15.73 12.63 -6.66
C LYS A 7 16.46 11.32 -6.33
N ASN A 8 16.05 10.28 -7.06
CA ASN A 8 16.73 9.03 -7.35
C ASN A 8 16.67 7.88 -6.33
N SER A 9 15.69 6.99 -6.47
CA SER A 9 15.83 5.76 -7.29
C SER A 9 14.75 4.74 -6.94
N GLY A 10 13.85 4.45 -7.89
CA GLY A 10 12.69 3.57 -7.73
C GLY A 10 13.03 2.09 -7.62
N VAL A 11 13.39 1.63 -6.42
CA VAL A 11 13.34 0.21 -6.03
C VAL A 11 13.07 0.14 -4.52
N TYR A 12 11.81 0.03 -4.11
CA TYR A 12 11.47 -0.43 -2.75
C TYR A 12 11.28 -1.95 -2.77
N LEU A 13 12.40 -2.66 -2.88
CA LEU A 13 12.53 -3.99 -2.31
C LEU A 13 13.10 -3.76 -0.90
N PRO A 14 12.48 -4.25 0.19
CA PRO A 14 12.99 -4.02 1.53
C PRO A 14 14.41 -4.61 1.62
N LYS A 15 15.42 -3.73 1.58
CA LYS A 15 16.82 -4.13 1.60
C LYS A 15 17.33 -4.35 3.02
N ASN A 16 16.61 -3.89 4.05
CA ASN A 16 16.91 -4.12 5.46
C ASN A 16 15.63 -4.19 6.32
N LYS A 17 15.70 -4.90 7.47
CA LYS A 17 14.58 -5.08 8.43
C LYS A 17 13.98 -3.77 8.95
N SER A 18 14.72 -2.66 8.89
CA SER A 18 14.25 -1.31 9.23
C SER A 18 13.22 -0.74 8.24
N ASP A 19 13.30 -1.13 6.96
CA ASP A 19 12.51 -0.50 5.90
C ASP A 19 11.08 -1.03 5.90
N SER A 20 10.90 -2.33 6.15
CA SER A 20 9.58 -2.96 6.33
C SER A 20 8.80 -2.36 7.50
N GLU A 21 9.45 -2.04 8.62
CA GLU A 21 8.77 -1.43 9.77
C GLU A 21 8.31 0.00 9.46
N ASN A 22 9.15 0.79 8.78
CA ASN A 22 8.77 2.13 8.33
C ASN A 22 7.57 2.08 7.35
N ILE A 23 7.55 1.08 6.45
CA ILE A 23 6.44 0.86 5.52
C ILE A 23 5.15 0.49 6.29
N ARG A 24 5.22 -0.40 7.29
CA ARG A 24 4.07 -0.74 8.16
C ARG A 24 3.50 0.47 8.87
N ILE A 25 4.35 1.30 9.47
CA ILE A 25 3.92 2.54 10.12
C ILE A 25 3.18 3.42 9.12
N ARG A 26 3.74 3.61 7.93
CA ARG A 26 3.11 4.42 6.89
C ARG A 26 1.76 3.86 6.43
N ILE A 27 1.65 2.54 6.27
CA ILE A 27 0.40 1.87 5.92
C ILE A 27 -0.65 2.10 7.01
N ARG A 28 -0.31 1.96 8.29
CA ARG A 28 -1.22 2.24 9.41
C ARG A 28 -1.71 3.69 9.40
N GLU A 29 -0.84 4.65 9.11
CA GLU A 29 -1.23 6.06 8.94
C GLU A 29 -2.24 6.23 7.79
N ILE A 30 -2.01 5.60 6.63
CA ILE A 30 -2.90 5.70 5.47
C ILE A 30 -4.28 5.11 5.79
N ILE A 31 -4.30 3.91 6.37
CA ILE A 31 -5.55 3.22 6.72
C ILE A 31 -6.32 4.01 7.79
N SER A 32 -5.64 4.58 8.78
CA SER A 32 -6.29 5.38 9.83
C SER A 32 -6.79 6.75 9.33
N ASN A 33 -6.11 7.34 8.35
CA ASN A 33 -6.46 8.65 7.78
C ASN A 33 -7.44 8.54 6.59
N GLN A 34 -8.11 7.40 6.44
CA GLN A 34 -9.00 7.15 5.32
C GLN A 34 -10.26 8.03 5.43
N LYS A 35 -10.49 8.88 4.41
CA LYS A 35 -11.62 9.84 4.40
C LYS A 35 -13.00 9.18 4.33
N ARG A 36 -13.07 7.91 3.91
CA ARG A 36 -14.33 7.18 3.70
C ARG A 36 -14.79 6.57 5.01
N LYS A 37 -16.09 6.70 5.32
CA LYS A 37 -16.70 6.18 6.55
C LYS A 37 -16.76 4.64 6.62
N THR A 38 -16.74 3.97 5.47
CA THR A 38 -16.77 2.50 5.36
C THR A 38 -15.36 1.95 5.27
N VAL A 39 -14.87 1.40 6.38
CA VAL A 39 -13.60 0.68 6.44
C VAL A 39 -13.86 -0.76 6.01
N THR A 40 -13.57 -1.06 4.75
CA THR A 40 -13.60 -2.43 4.20
C THR A 40 -12.24 -2.79 3.65
N VAL A 41 -11.95 -4.10 3.54
CA VAL A 41 -10.70 -4.61 2.95
C VAL A 41 -10.39 -3.93 1.62
N LEU A 42 -11.35 -3.91 0.69
CA LEU A 42 -11.18 -3.28 -0.61
C LEU A 42 -10.83 -1.80 -0.50
N SER A 43 -11.54 -1.06 0.35
CA SER A 43 -11.30 0.38 0.51
C SER A 43 -9.90 0.67 1.06
N SER A 44 -9.44 -0.13 2.02
CA SER A 44 -8.12 0.01 2.64
C SER A 44 -7.02 -0.28 1.62
N LEU A 45 -7.16 -1.36 0.84
CA LEU A 45 -6.21 -1.70 -0.22
C LEU A 45 -6.12 -0.60 -1.29
N ILE A 46 -7.27 -0.01 -1.68
CA ILE A 46 -7.29 1.12 -2.62
C ILE A 46 -6.55 2.33 -2.03
N ALA A 47 -6.79 2.67 -0.76
CA ALA A 47 -6.12 3.80 -0.12
C ALA A 47 -4.60 3.63 -0.03
N ILE A 48 -4.14 2.41 0.23
CA ILE A 48 -2.71 2.06 0.27
C ILE A 48 -2.11 2.18 -1.13
N GLN A 49 -2.74 1.58 -2.15
CA GLN A 49 -2.23 1.66 -3.52
C GLN A 49 -2.28 3.09 -4.08
N ASP A 50 -3.26 3.91 -3.71
CA ASP A 50 -3.31 5.32 -4.10
C ASP A 50 -2.13 6.11 -3.52
N SER A 51 -1.68 5.76 -2.31
CA SER A 51 -0.57 6.43 -1.62
C SER A 51 0.82 5.90 -2.00
N LEU A 52 0.95 4.59 -2.25
CA LEU A 52 2.22 3.91 -2.50
C LEU A 52 2.43 3.51 -3.96
N HIS A 53 1.37 3.52 -4.80
CA HIS A 53 1.33 3.03 -6.17
C HIS A 53 1.59 1.53 -6.38
N PHE A 54 1.85 0.80 -5.30
CA PHE A 54 1.91 -0.67 -5.26
C PHE A 54 1.43 -1.16 -3.88
N LEU A 55 1.27 -2.47 -3.78
CA LEU A 55 0.76 -3.15 -2.61
C LEU A 55 1.82 -4.12 -2.06
N PRO A 56 2.61 -3.71 -1.05
CA PRO A 56 3.57 -4.59 -0.39
C PRO A 56 2.86 -5.68 0.44
N GLU A 57 3.56 -6.75 0.78
CA GLU A 57 2.99 -7.84 1.61
C GLU A 57 2.58 -7.33 2.99
N GLU A 58 3.35 -6.39 3.56
CA GLU A 58 3.02 -5.71 4.80
C GLU A 58 1.64 -5.03 4.73
N ALA A 59 1.21 -4.55 3.56
CA ALA A 59 -0.10 -3.94 3.41
C ALA A 59 -1.25 -4.93 3.56
N ILE A 60 -1.05 -6.17 3.14
CA ILE A 60 -2.04 -7.24 3.28
C ILE A 60 -2.25 -7.57 4.76
N GLU A 61 -1.15 -7.75 5.50
CA GLU A 61 -1.18 -8.07 6.92
C GLU A 61 -1.81 -6.94 7.75
N GLU A 62 -1.38 -5.69 7.54
CA GLU A 62 -1.92 -4.55 8.29
C GLU A 62 -3.40 -4.31 7.97
N THR A 63 -3.82 -4.54 6.72
CA THR A 63 -5.24 -4.47 6.34
C THR A 63 -6.07 -5.56 7.02
N ALA A 64 -5.53 -6.79 7.12
CA ALA A 64 -6.20 -7.89 7.81
C ALA A 64 -6.43 -7.58 9.29
N ILE A 65 -5.40 -7.05 9.97
CA ILE A 65 -5.47 -6.61 11.36
C ILE A 65 -6.50 -5.49 11.53
N HIS A 66 -6.45 -4.47 10.67
CA HIS A 66 -7.34 -3.32 10.77
C HIS A 66 -8.81 -3.67 10.51
N CYS A 67 -9.07 -4.49 9.50
CA CYS A 67 -10.43 -4.92 9.13
C CYS A 67 -10.93 -6.11 9.97
N LYS A 68 -10.10 -6.68 10.85
CA LYS A 68 -10.41 -7.88 11.67
C LYS A 68 -10.84 -9.09 10.84
N VAL A 69 -10.16 -9.31 9.72
CA VAL A 69 -10.38 -10.46 8.81
C VAL A 69 -9.11 -11.31 8.75
N THR A 70 -9.18 -12.48 8.14
CA THR A 70 -7.98 -13.30 7.94
C THR A 70 -7.12 -12.75 6.81
N ILE A 71 -5.82 -13.06 6.85
CA ILE A 71 -4.89 -12.72 5.76
C ILE A 71 -5.36 -13.33 4.43
N ASN A 72 -5.92 -14.55 4.47
CA ASN A 72 -6.47 -15.22 3.29
C ASN A 72 -7.68 -14.47 2.69
N ASP A 73 -8.54 -13.86 3.51
CA ASP A 73 -9.66 -13.06 3.00
C ASP A 73 -9.14 -11.82 2.26
N VAL A 74 -8.09 -11.19 2.78
CA VAL A 74 -7.46 -10.04 2.12
C VAL A 74 -6.78 -10.46 0.82
N TRP A 75 -6.05 -11.58 0.82
CA TRP A 75 -5.46 -12.14 -0.40
C TRP A 75 -6.51 -12.52 -1.43
N SER A 76 -7.65 -13.05 -1.00
CA SER A 76 -8.77 -13.37 -1.90
C SER A 76 -9.26 -12.12 -2.62
N VAL A 77 -9.46 -11.02 -1.89
CA VAL A 77 -9.84 -9.73 -2.49
C VAL A 77 -8.73 -9.18 -3.38
N ALA A 78 -7.49 -9.14 -2.90
CA ALA A 78 -6.37 -8.54 -3.63
C ALA A 78 -6.06 -9.29 -4.94
N SER A 79 -6.19 -10.62 -4.94
CA SER A 79 -5.97 -11.45 -6.13
C SER A 79 -7.15 -11.41 -7.09
N PHE A 80 -8.37 -11.14 -6.61
CA PHE A 80 -9.57 -11.05 -7.44
C PHE A 80 -9.56 -9.81 -8.34
N TYR A 81 -9.04 -8.68 -7.85
CA TYR A 81 -8.96 -7.44 -8.63
C TYR A 81 -7.60 -7.31 -9.33
N THR A 82 -7.60 -7.44 -10.64
CA THR A 82 -6.39 -7.32 -11.49
C THR A 82 -5.75 -5.92 -11.48
N ASN A 83 -6.45 -4.92 -10.97
CA ASN A 83 -5.96 -3.55 -10.84
C ASN A 83 -4.93 -3.40 -9.70
N PHE A 84 -4.85 -4.36 -8.77
CA PHE A 84 -3.85 -4.29 -7.71
C PHE A 84 -2.47 -4.66 -8.25
N ARG A 85 -1.46 -3.85 -7.91
CA ARG A 85 -0.07 -4.09 -8.30
C ARG A 85 0.75 -4.48 -7.10
N PHE A 86 1.23 -5.72 -7.06
CA PHE A 86 2.13 -6.21 -6.01
C PHE A 86 3.60 -5.91 -6.29
N THR A 87 3.92 -5.55 -7.54
CA THR A 87 5.26 -5.14 -7.94
C THR A 87 5.38 -3.63 -7.89
N PRO A 88 6.54 -3.10 -7.45
CA PRO A 88 6.76 -1.67 -7.45
C PRO A 88 6.68 -1.12 -8.89
N PRO A 89 6.05 0.04 -9.10
CA PRO A 89 5.98 0.64 -10.42
C PRO A 89 7.40 1.03 -10.89
N GLY A 90 7.60 0.95 -12.20
CA GLY A 90 8.79 1.51 -12.83
C GLY A 90 8.81 3.04 -12.70
N ASN A 91 9.91 3.65 -13.15
CA ASN A 91 10.16 5.07 -12.98
C ASN A 91 9.10 6.00 -13.61
N ASN A 92 8.30 5.49 -14.55
CA ASN A 92 7.20 6.18 -15.20
C ASN A 92 5.96 5.27 -15.19
N THR A 93 4.82 5.80 -14.73
CA THR A 93 3.51 5.13 -14.80
C THR A 93 2.61 5.97 -15.69
N LEU A 94 1.97 5.35 -16.68
CA LEU A 94 1.03 6.01 -17.59
C LEU A 94 -0.34 5.34 -17.43
N ASP A 95 -1.31 6.10 -16.95
CA ASP A 95 -2.71 5.70 -16.90
C ASP A 95 -3.47 6.38 -18.04
N VAL A 96 -4.14 5.59 -18.89
CA VAL A 96 -4.95 6.07 -20.02
C VAL A 96 -6.40 5.67 -19.77
N CYS A 97 -7.32 6.62 -19.90
CA CYS A 97 -8.76 6.42 -19.73
C CYS A 97 -9.44 5.96 -21.02
#